data_AF-A0A5C5RGU3-F1
#
_entry.id   AF-A0A5C5RGU3-F1
#
_cell.length_a   1.000
_cell.length_b   1.000
_cell.length_c   1.000
_cell.angle_alpha   90.00
_cell.angle_beta   90.00
_cell.angle_gamma   90.00
#
_symmetry.space_group_name_H-M   'P 1'
#
loop_
_entity.id
_entity.type
_entity.pdbx_description
1 polymer ?
#
loop_
_entity_poly.entity_id
_entity_poly.type
_entity_poly.pdbx_seq_one_letter_code
_entity_poly.pdbx_strand_id
1 'polypeptide(L)'
;MSEPPGYMSGWWSAPPFGLVRTCPAPEGEPSGLFLVEDGFGQQAAAVYSSTATEPSVFEIASGEAWAALCRDHPLDVTAVRGGDWLVTTALADTRWVMPDWASVAREYDAVHLQVGAYLAASGTAIEVEPGVHSVIAGWAPGDTYWLTDVVETEPVGRIFVKNRDDDLWHPTEETA
;
A
#
# COMPACT_ATOMS: atom_id res chain seq x y z
N MET A 1 -20.73 -1.12 27.25
CA MET A 1 -20.30 -2.22 26.36
C MET A 1 -18.91 -1.83 25.91
N SER A 2 -17.89 -2.38 26.56
CA SER A 2 -16.49 -2.02 26.32
C SER A 2 -16.02 -2.58 24.98
N GLU A 3 -15.38 -1.76 24.16
CA GLU A 3 -14.67 -2.22 22.96
C GLU A 3 -13.63 -3.28 23.37
N PRO A 4 -13.55 -4.42 22.65
CA PRO A 4 -12.49 -5.37 22.88
C PRO A 4 -11.13 -4.76 22.49
N PRO A 5 -10.04 -5.12 23.18
CA PRO A 5 -8.71 -4.59 22.90
C PRO A 5 -8.31 -4.89 21.46
N GLY A 6 -7.87 -3.84 20.76
CA GLY A 6 -7.51 -3.84 19.34
C GLY A 6 -6.56 -4.96 18.97
N TYR A 7 -7.08 -5.97 18.28
CA TYR A 7 -6.31 -6.68 17.29
C TYR A 7 -5.91 -5.63 16.24
N MET A 8 -4.62 -5.42 16.03
CA MET A 8 -4.16 -4.97 14.72
C MET A 8 -4.71 -6.04 13.75
N SER A 9 -5.77 -5.70 13.02
CA SER A 9 -6.53 -6.64 12.20
C SER A 9 -5.61 -7.36 11.20
N GLY A 10 -5.97 -8.59 10.83
CA GLY A 10 -5.27 -9.32 9.76
C GLY A 10 -5.46 -8.67 8.39
N TRP A 11 -6.35 -7.68 8.28
CA TRP A 11 -6.72 -6.91 7.11
C TRP A 11 -5.65 -6.71 6.02
N TRP A 12 -4.49 -6.13 6.36
CA TRP A 12 -3.51 -5.64 5.39
C TRP A 12 -2.90 -6.73 4.51
N SER A 13 -2.88 -6.51 3.19
CA SER A 13 -2.05 -7.25 2.24
C SER A 13 -0.90 -6.42 1.66
N ALA A 14 -0.86 -5.10 1.90
CA ALA A 14 0.27 -4.26 1.53
C ALA A 14 1.61 -4.77 2.11
N PRO A 15 2.76 -4.38 1.52
CA PRO A 15 4.07 -4.72 2.06
C PRO A 15 4.25 -4.28 3.53
N PRO A 16 5.13 -4.97 4.30
CA PRO A 16 5.26 -4.73 5.74
C PRO A 16 5.63 -3.29 6.10
N PHE A 17 5.17 -2.85 7.28
CA PHE A 17 5.60 -1.59 7.87
C PHE A 17 7.12 -1.53 8.05
N GLY A 18 7.69 -0.34 7.84
CA GLY A 18 9.13 -0.08 7.97
C GLY A 18 9.89 -0.05 6.65
N LEU A 19 9.29 -0.49 5.55
CA LEU A 19 9.83 -0.30 4.21
C LEU A 19 9.74 1.16 3.77
N VAL A 20 10.66 1.57 2.90
CA VAL A 20 10.59 2.88 2.24
C VAL A 20 9.37 2.88 1.33
N ARG A 21 8.59 3.95 1.41
CA ARG A 21 7.42 4.18 0.57
C ARG A 21 7.55 5.51 -0.13
N THR A 22 7.33 5.51 -1.44
CA THR A 22 7.32 6.71 -2.27
C THR A 22 5.97 6.87 -2.93
N CYS A 23 5.64 8.11 -3.31
CA CYS A 23 4.42 8.43 -4.04
C CYS A 23 4.74 9.42 -5.17
N PRO A 24 3.95 9.45 -6.25
CA PRO A 24 4.04 10.49 -7.26
C PRO A 24 3.87 11.88 -6.66
N ALA A 25 4.58 12.87 -7.22
CA ALA A 25 4.44 14.28 -6.87
C ALA A 25 4.13 15.12 -8.13
N PRO A 26 2.95 14.94 -8.77
CA PRO A 26 2.56 15.78 -9.91
C PRO A 26 2.59 17.26 -9.51
N GLU A 27 3.22 18.09 -10.34
CA GLU A 27 3.41 19.53 -10.07
C GLU A 27 4.09 19.85 -8.72
N GLY A 28 4.81 18.88 -8.14
CA GLY A 28 5.46 19.01 -6.84
C GLY A 28 4.55 18.79 -5.64
N GLU A 29 3.31 18.32 -5.85
CA GLU A 29 2.34 17.98 -4.80
C GLU A 29 2.35 16.47 -4.53
N PRO A 30 2.92 16.01 -3.40
CA PRO A 30 3.05 14.57 -3.11
C PRO A 30 1.68 13.94 -2.88
N SER A 31 1.29 12.99 -3.73
CA SER A 31 -0.04 12.37 -3.67
C SER A 31 -0.29 11.61 -2.37
N GLY A 32 0.77 11.05 -1.75
CA GLY A 32 0.68 10.32 -0.48
C GLY A 32 0.28 11.16 0.74
N LEU A 33 0.21 12.49 0.60
CA LEU A 33 -0.41 13.37 1.60
C LEU A 33 -1.95 13.34 1.51
N PHE A 34 -2.49 13.16 0.31
CA PHE A 34 -3.92 13.31 0.03
C PHE A 34 -4.62 11.97 -0.22
N LEU A 35 -3.92 11.01 -0.85
CA LEU A 35 -4.41 9.69 -1.18
C LEU A 35 -4.03 8.70 -0.08
N VAL A 36 -4.73 8.77 1.04
CA VAL A 36 -4.47 7.91 2.21
C VAL A 36 -5.59 6.89 2.35
N GLU A 37 -5.26 5.59 2.32
CA GLU A 37 -6.23 4.53 2.59
C GLU A 37 -6.52 4.41 4.10
N ASP A 38 -5.48 4.14 4.89
CA ASP A 38 -5.58 4.01 6.34
C ASP A 38 -4.91 5.20 7.04
N GLY A 39 -5.73 6.15 7.50
CA GLY A 39 -5.28 7.30 8.27
C GLY A 39 -5.16 6.99 9.77
N PHE A 40 -4.08 7.47 10.40
CA PHE A 40 -3.82 7.32 11.84
C PHE A 40 -3.81 8.68 12.57
N GLY A 41 -4.47 9.69 11.99
CA GLY A 41 -4.57 11.03 12.57
C GLY A 41 -3.30 11.87 12.44
N GLN A 42 -2.49 11.64 11.40
CA GLN A 42 -1.29 12.41 11.12
C GLN A 42 -1.61 13.90 10.94
N GLN A 43 -0.79 14.77 11.54
CA GLN A 43 -0.94 16.24 11.46
C GLN A 43 0.27 16.93 10.84
N ALA A 44 1.38 16.22 10.68
CA ALA A 44 2.60 16.70 10.06
C ALA A 44 3.26 15.55 9.28
N ALA A 45 3.97 15.89 8.21
CA ALA A 45 4.71 14.95 7.38
C ALA A 45 6.03 15.60 6.92
N ALA A 46 7.10 14.82 6.97
CA ALA A 46 8.35 15.17 6.29
C ALA A 46 8.39 14.44 4.96
N VAL A 47 8.49 15.19 3.86
CA VAL A 47 8.52 14.65 2.50
C VAL A 47 9.91 14.86 1.92
N TYR A 48 10.49 13.79 1.42
CA TYR A 48 11.81 13.79 0.81
C TYR A 48 11.67 13.38 -0.66
N SER A 49 12.42 14.04 -1.53
CA SER A 49 12.62 13.55 -2.89
C SER A 49 13.40 12.23 -2.83
N SER A 50 13.14 11.35 -3.79
CA SER A 50 13.84 10.08 -3.88
C SER A 50 14.19 9.76 -5.33
N THR A 51 15.27 9.02 -5.51
CA THR A 51 15.75 8.57 -6.81
C THR A 51 16.19 7.11 -6.72
N ALA A 52 15.96 6.36 -7.79
CA ALA A 52 16.50 5.03 -7.97
C ALA A 52 17.00 4.91 -9.40
N THR A 53 18.14 4.25 -9.61
CA THR A 53 18.72 4.06 -10.94
C THR A 53 18.29 2.70 -11.48
N GLU A 54 17.52 2.71 -12.57
CA GLU A 54 17.07 1.51 -13.30
C GLU A 54 16.46 0.40 -12.40
N PRO A 55 15.55 0.71 -11.46
CA PRO A 55 14.97 -0.29 -10.57
C PRO A 55 14.05 -1.27 -11.32
N SER A 56 14.02 -2.52 -10.87
CA SER A 56 13.01 -3.50 -11.28
C SER A 56 11.73 -3.26 -10.50
N VAL A 57 10.71 -2.67 -11.13
CA VAL A 57 9.43 -2.35 -10.48
C VAL A 57 8.31 -3.23 -11.03
N PHE A 58 7.60 -3.93 -10.15
CA PHE A 58 6.35 -4.60 -10.52
C PHE A 58 5.18 -3.61 -10.45
N GLU A 59 4.47 -3.46 -11.57
CA GLU A 59 3.35 -2.54 -11.70
C GLU A 59 2.01 -3.28 -11.51
N ILE A 60 1.30 -2.99 -10.42
CA ILE A 60 -0.08 -3.46 -10.22
C ILE A 60 -1.01 -2.51 -10.96
N ALA A 61 -1.18 -2.76 -12.25
CA ALA A 61 -2.02 -1.96 -13.16
C ALA A 61 -3.48 -2.44 -13.23
N SER A 62 -3.80 -3.61 -12.69
CA SER A 62 -5.16 -4.16 -12.66
C SER A 62 -5.33 -5.26 -11.59
N GLY A 63 -6.57 -5.73 -11.40
CA GLY A 63 -6.84 -6.91 -10.56
C GLY A 63 -6.18 -8.18 -11.10
N GLU A 64 -6.07 -8.34 -12.42
CA GLU A 64 -5.36 -9.47 -13.05
C GLU A 64 -3.86 -9.42 -12.78
N ALA A 65 -3.24 -8.23 -12.78
CA ALA A 65 -1.83 -8.08 -12.41
C ALA A 65 -1.59 -8.48 -10.94
N TRP A 66 -2.50 -8.08 -10.04
CA TRP A 66 -2.48 -8.54 -8.64
C TRP A 66 -2.64 -10.06 -8.51
N ALA A 67 -3.61 -10.63 -9.24
CA ALA A 67 -3.84 -12.07 -9.25
C ALA A 67 -2.62 -12.85 -9.77
N ALA A 68 -1.94 -12.34 -10.81
CA ALA A 68 -0.70 -12.91 -11.31
C ALA A 68 0.41 -12.89 -10.25
N LEU A 69 0.64 -11.73 -9.61
CA LEU A 69 1.63 -11.61 -8.53
C LEU A 69 1.36 -12.60 -7.38
N CYS A 70 0.09 -12.77 -6.99
CA CYS A 70 -0.30 -13.72 -5.96
C CYS A 70 -0.08 -15.18 -6.38
N ARG A 71 -0.25 -15.49 -7.67
CA ARG A 71 -0.04 -16.84 -8.20
C ARG A 71 1.45 -17.21 -8.27
N ASP A 72 2.28 -16.24 -8.64
CA ASP A 72 3.72 -16.44 -8.79
C ASP A 72 4.44 -16.43 -7.43
N HIS A 73 3.93 -15.65 -6.47
CA HIS A 73 4.48 -15.56 -5.10
C HIS A 73 3.41 -15.82 -4.02
N PRO A 74 2.83 -17.03 -3.92
CA PRO A 74 1.70 -17.26 -3.03
C PRO A 74 2.11 -17.40 -1.56
N LEU A 75 1.49 -16.59 -0.70
CA LEU A 75 1.44 -16.80 0.74
C LEU A 75 0.01 -17.15 1.16
N ASP A 76 -0.20 -18.31 1.77
CA ASP A 76 -1.50 -18.69 2.34
C ASP A 76 -1.79 -17.88 3.59
N VAL A 77 -2.91 -17.15 3.57
CA VAL A 77 -3.34 -16.27 4.65
C VAL A 77 -4.75 -16.59 5.12
N THR A 78 -5.31 -17.72 4.70
CA THR A 78 -6.69 -18.15 5.02
C THR A 78 -6.97 -18.08 6.52
N ALA A 79 -6.06 -18.62 7.33
CA ALA A 79 -6.22 -18.68 8.79
C ALA A 79 -6.12 -17.32 9.50
N VAL A 80 -5.41 -16.36 8.91
CA VAL A 80 -5.08 -15.08 9.55
C VAL A 80 -5.97 -13.93 9.05
N ARG A 81 -6.35 -13.97 7.77
CA ARG A 81 -7.07 -12.88 7.08
C ARG A 81 -8.48 -13.26 6.67
N GLY A 82 -8.80 -14.55 6.60
CA GLY A 82 -10.09 -15.01 6.08
C GLY A 82 -11.30 -14.47 6.83
N GLY A 83 -11.16 -14.19 8.14
CA GLY A 83 -12.22 -13.54 8.92
C GLY A 83 -12.51 -12.11 8.46
N ASP A 84 -11.47 -11.26 8.40
CA ASP A 84 -11.61 -9.86 7.98
C ASP A 84 -12.03 -9.76 6.51
N TRP A 85 -11.45 -10.60 5.66
CA TRP A 85 -11.75 -10.61 4.22
C TRP A 85 -13.14 -11.19 3.91
N LEU A 86 -13.65 -12.12 4.72
CA LEU A 86 -15.06 -12.53 4.64
C LEU A 86 -15.98 -11.35 4.94
N VAL A 87 -15.68 -10.56 5.99
CA VAL A 87 -16.52 -9.42 6.36
C VAL A 87 -16.57 -8.36 5.26
N THR A 88 -15.43 -8.07 4.60
CA THR A 88 -15.39 -7.06 3.53
C THR A 88 -15.98 -7.55 2.20
N THR A 89 -15.74 -8.82 1.82
CA THR A 89 -16.08 -9.33 0.48
C THR A 89 -17.38 -10.12 0.44
N ALA A 90 -17.89 -10.53 1.61
CA ALA A 90 -18.96 -11.52 1.77
C ALA A 90 -18.66 -12.89 1.12
N LEU A 91 -17.40 -13.18 0.76
CA LEU A 91 -17.01 -14.42 0.13
C LEU A 91 -16.57 -15.46 1.18
N ALA A 92 -17.36 -16.52 1.31
CA ALA A 92 -17.09 -17.65 2.20
C ALA A 92 -16.49 -18.84 1.45
N ASP A 93 -16.05 -19.85 2.21
CA ASP A 93 -15.61 -21.17 1.70
C ASP A 93 -14.54 -21.11 0.60
N THR A 94 -13.62 -20.13 0.70
CA THR A 94 -12.49 -19.97 -0.21
C THR A 94 -11.15 -19.97 0.52
N ARG A 95 -10.09 -20.33 -0.20
CA ARG A 95 -8.72 -20.15 0.23
C ARG A 95 -8.29 -18.71 -0.06
N TRP A 96 -7.65 -18.06 0.91
CA TRP A 96 -7.14 -16.71 0.76
C TRP A 96 -5.62 -16.72 0.63
N VAL A 97 -5.12 -16.00 -0.37
CA VAL A 97 -3.67 -15.79 -0.59
C VAL A 97 -3.34 -14.31 -0.70
N MET A 98 -2.08 -13.98 -0.48
CA MET A 98 -1.49 -12.67 -0.83
C MET A 98 -0.07 -12.90 -1.36
N PRO A 99 0.59 -11.87 -1.92
CA PRO A 99 1.99 -11.99 -2.28
C PRO A 99 2.87 -12.26 -1.04
N ASP A 100 3.76 -13.25 -1.12
CA ASP A 100 4.89 -13.39 -0.21
C ASP A 100 5.92 -12.31 -0.56
N TRP A 101 5.90 -11.20 0.18
CA TRP A 101 6.78 -10.06 -0.07
C TRP A 101 8.27 -10.41 -0.02
N ALA A 102 8.69 -11.41 0.75
CA ALA A 102 10.07 -11.87 0.77
C ALA A 102 10.46 -12.67 -0.48
N SER A 103 9.47 -13.30 -1.13
CA SER A 103 9.62 -13.95 -2.43
C SER A 103 9.67 -12.90 -3.55
N VAL A 104 8.76 -11.93 -3.54
CA VAL A 104 8.70 -10.83 -4.53
C VAL A 104 10.01 -10.01 -4.53
N ALA A 105 10.57 -9.75 -3.35
CA ALA A 105 11.83 -9.02 -3.19
C ALA A 105 13.06 -9.69 -3.84
N ARG A 106 12.95 -10.94 -4.28
CA ARG A 106 14.01 -11.64 -5.00
C ARG A 106 14.04 -11.31 -6.50
N GLU A 107 12.95 -10.75 -7.01
CA GLU A 107 12.75 -10.49 -8.44
C GLU A 107 12.54 -9.00 -8.74
N TYR A 108 11.96 -8.27 -7.79
CA TYR A 108 11.63 -6.86 -7.93
C TYR A 108 12.21 -6.05 -6.77
N ASP A 109 12.72 -4.87 -7.10
CA ASP A 109 13.19 -3.87 -6.15
C ASP A 109 12.02 -3.13 -5.50
N ALA A 110 10.92 -2.97 -6.22
CA ALA A 110 9.74 -2.28 -5.74
C ALA A 110 8.45 -2.80 -6.37
N VAL A 111 7.34 -2.47 -5.73
CA VAL A 111 5.99 -2.73 -6.25
C VAL A 111 5.18 -1.46 -6.14
N HIS A 112 4.53 -1.10 -7.24
CA HIS A 112 3.73 0.13 -7.35
C HIS A 112 2.26 -0.21 -7.60
N LEU A 113 1.37 0.32 -6.76
CA LEU A 113 -0.07 0.20 -6.95
C LEU A 113 -0.61 1.39 -7.72
N GLN A 114 -1.03 1.16 -8.96
CA GLN A 114 -1.61 2.23 -9.76
C GLN A 114 -2.99 2.65 -9.23
N VAL A 115 -3.27 3.95 -9.29
CA VAL A 115 -4.54 4.54 -8.82
C VAL A 115 -5.75 3.88 -9.50
N GLY A 116 -5.66 3.56 -10.79
CA GLY A 116 -6.73 2.88 -11.52
C GLY A 116 -7.03 1.48 -10.99
N ALA A 117 -5.98 0.70 -10.67
CA ALA A 117 -6.13 -0.62 -10.09
C ALA A 117 -6.73 -0.57 -8.68
N TYR A 118 -6.28 0.39 -7.87
CA TYR A 118 -6.86 0.65 -6.55
C TYR A 118 -8.38 0.90 -6.66
N LEU A 119 -8.80 1.84 -7.50
CA LEU A 119 -10.21 2.20 -7.66
C LEU A 119 -11.06 1.04 -8.19
N ALA A 120 -10.48 0.18 -9.03
CA ALA A 120 -11.20 -0.93 -9.63
C ALA A 120 -11.34 -2.15 -8.70
N ALA A 121 -10.35 -2.41 -7.83
CA ALA A 121 -10.21 -3.71 -7.20
C ALA A 121 -9.92 -3.69 -5.68
N SER A 122 -9.51 -2.56 -5.10
CA SER A 122 -9.19 -2.49 -3.66
C SER A 122 -10.40 -2.87 -2.80
N GLY A 123 -10.18 -3.69 -1.78
CA GLY A 123 -11.23 -4.19 -0.88
C GLY A 123 -12.21 -5.21 -1.49
N THR A 124 -12.05 -5.59 -2.77
CA THR A 124 -12.89 -6.60 -3.43
C THR A 124 -12.22 -7.97 -3.45
N ALA A 125 -13.01 -9.04 -3.61
CA ALA A 125 -12.46 -10.38 -3.84
C ALA A 125 -11.95 -10.50 -5.27
N ILE A 126 -10.65 -10.77 -5.42
CA ILE A 126 -9.99 -10.99 -6.70
C ILE A 126 -9.71 -12.48 -6.84
N GLU A 127 -10.29 -13.13 -7.85
CA GLU A 127 -10.02 -14.55 -8.13
C GLU A 127 -8.59 -14.72 -8.66
N VAL A 128 -7.80 -15.55 -7.97
CA VAL A 128 -6.42 -15.88 -8.36
C VAL A 128 -6.43 -17.17 -9.16
N GLU A 129 -7.15 -18.18 -8.68
CA GLU A 129 -7.38 -19.47 -9.33
C GLU A 129 -8.75 -20.00 -8.86
N PRO A 130 -9.33 -21.03 -9.51
CA PRO A 130 -10.59 -21.61 -9.05
C PRO A 130 -10.57 -21.98 -7.56
N GLY A 131 -11.38 -21.28 -6.76
CA GLY A 131 -11.47 -21.49 -5.31
C GLY A 131 -10.40 -20.79 -4.46
N VAL A 132 -9.51 -19.99 -5.07
CA VAL A 132 -8.45 -19.23 -4.41
C VAL A 132 -8.60 -17.75 -4.74
N HIS A 133 -8.71 -16.91 -3.71
CA HIS A 133 -8.92 -15.46 -3.88
C HIS A 133 -7.88 -14.66 -3.09
N SER A 134 -7.81 -13.37 -3.42
CA SER A 134 -6.99 -12.38 -2.72
C SER A 134 -7.75 -11.06 -2.60
N VAL A 135 -7.24 -10.15 -1.77
CA VAL A 135 -7.75 -8.79 -1.59
C VAL A 135 -6.55 -7.84 -1.56
N ILE A 136 -6.63 -6.73 -2.31
CA ILE A 136 -5.75 -5.58 -2.11
C ILE A 136 -6.31 -4.79 -0.93
N ALA A 137 -5.53 -4.67 0.15
CA ALA A 137 -5.99 -4.10 1.42
C ALA A 137 -4.87 -3.30 2.11
N GLY A 138 -5.19 -2.06 2.47
CA GLY A 138 -4.34 -1.15 3.24
C GLY A 138 -3.10 -0.66 2.49
N TRP A 139 -3.23 -0.47 1.19
CA TRP A 139 -2.28 0.13 0.26
C TRP A 139 -2.83 1.41 -0.39
N ALA A 140 -2.29 2.55 0.01
CA ALA A 140 -2.69 3.85 -0.53
C ALA A 140 -2.55 3.95 -2.08
N PRO A 141 -3.48 4.61 -2.78
CA PRO A 141 -3.46 4.71 -4.24
C PRO A 141 -2.21 5.45 -4.75
N GLY A 142 -1.48 4.84 -5.68
CA GLY A 142 -0.27 5.42 -6.28
C GLY A 142 0.99 5.21 -5.42
N ASP A 143 0.89 4.59 -4.24
CA ASP A 143 2.09 4.33 -3.44
C ASP A 143 2.92 3.20 -4.04
N THR A 144 4.23 3.41 -4.00
CA THR A 144 5.27 2.41 -4.32
C THR A 144 5.96 1.99 -3.03
N TYR A 145 6.04 0.69 -2.79
CA TYR A 145 6.85 0.11 -1.71
C TYR A 145 8.15 -0.43 -2.27
N TRP A 146 9.26 -0.03 -1.66
CA TRP A 146 10.60 -0.50 -2.00
C TRP A 146 10.95 -1.70 -1.13
N LEU A 147 11.22 -2.83 -1.77
CA LEU A 147 11.53 -4.12 -1.16
C LEU A 147 13.05 -4.33 -0.98
N THR A 148 13.87 -3.53 -1.67
CA THR A 148 15.34 -3.55 -1.62
C THR A 148 15.90 -2.15 -1.36
N ASP A 149 17.18 -2.06 -1.01
CA ASP A 149 17.85 -0.81 -0.62
C ASP A 149 18.39 0.00 -1.83
N VAL A 150 17.73 -0.07 -2.98
CA VAL A 150 18.16 0.63 -4.21
C VAL A 150 17.65 2.06 -4.32
N VAL A 151 16.67 2.44 -3.48
CA VAL A 151 16.13 3.80 -3.46
C VAL A 151 16.94 4.68 -2.51
N GLU A 152 17.38 5.82 -3.03
CA GLU A 152 18.07 6.85 -2.25
C GLU A 152 17.10 8.01 -1.99
N THR A 153 17.07 8.48 -0.75
CA THR A 153 16.34 9.67 -0.35
C THR A 153 17.27 10.86 -0.26
N GLU A 154 16.82 12.01 -0.74
CA GLU A 154 17.57 13.25 -0.55
C GLU A 154 17.67 13.60 0.94
N PRO A 155 18.79 14.18 1.40
CA PRO A 155 19.01 14.44 2.82
C PRO A 155 18.15 15.58 3.37
N VAL A 156 17.59 16.42 2.49
CA VAL A 156 16.76 17.57 2.86
C VAL A 156 15.33 17.30 2.41
N GLY A 157 14.43 17.30 3.38
CA GLY A 157 12.99 17.17 3.15
C GLY A 157 12.24 18.46 3.40
N ARG A 158 11.01 18.52 2.90
CA ARG A 158 10.06 19.60 3.17
C ARG A 158 9.06 19.14 4.21
N ILE A 159 8.70 20.02 5.14
CA ILE A 159 7.67 19.74 6.12
C ILE A 159 6.32 20.23 5.60
N PHE A 160 5.33 19.37 5.71
CA PHE A 160 3.93 19.69 5.47
C PHE A 160 3.16 19.56 6.77
N VAL A 161 2.21 20.45 7.00
CA VAL A 161 1.31 20.44 8.16
C VAL A 161 -0.12 20.38 7.64
N LYS A 162 -0.93 19.53 8.27
CA LYS A 162 -2.37 19.45 7.97
C LYS A 162 -3.07 20.61 8.67
N ASN A 163 -3.66 21.51 7.90
CA ASN A 163 -4.45 22.61 8.43
C ASN A 163 -5.81 22.07 8.90
N ARG A 164 -6.22 22.47 10.10
CA ARG A 164 -7.47 22.01 10.74
C ARG A 164 -8.72 22.63 10.14
N ASP A 165 -8.59 23.80 9.51
CA ASP A 165 -9.74 24.55 9.01
C ASP A 165 -10.22 24.04 7.64
N ASP A 166 -9.28 23.61 6.78
CA ASP A 166 -9.58 23.12 5.42
C ASP A 166 -9.31 21.62 5.23
N ASP A 167 -8.71 20.95 6.22
CA ASP A 167 -8.27 19.55 6.17
C ASP A 167 -7.24 19.26 5.06
N LEU A 168 -6.52 20.28 4.58
CA LEU A 168 -5.50 20.18 3.53
C LEU A 168 -4.08 20.23 4.09
N TRP A 169 -3.14 19.71 3.32
CA TRP A 169 -1.72 19.77 3.64
C TRP A 169 -1.08 21.01 3.03
N HIS A 170 -0.37 21.76 3.87
CA HIS A 170 0.35 22.98 3.46
C HIS A 170 1.83 22.85 3.78
N PRO A 171 2.73 23.25 2.87
CA PRO A 171 4.15 23.31 3.19
C PRO A 171 4.37 24.36 4.29
N THR A 172 5.23 24.06 5.26
CA THR A 172 5.72 25.09 6.17
C THR A 172 6.62 26.05 5.38
N GLU A 173 6.49 27.36 5.58
CA GLU A 173 7.43 28.31 5.00
C GLU A 173 8.87 27.91 5.37
N GLU A 174 9.75 27.80 4.38
CA GLU A 174 11.18 27.59 4.62
C GLU A 174 11.66 28.76 5.49
N THR A 175 12.14 28.46 6.69
CA THR A 175 12.94 29.44 7.40
C THR A 175 14.27 29.50 6.67
N ALA A 176 14.43 30.54 5.86
CA ALA A 176 15.66 30.85 5.13
C ALA A 176 16.87 31.00 6.06
#